data_AF-A0A7X7G4E0-F1
#
_entry.id   AF-A0A7X7G4E0-F1
#
_cell.length_a   1.000
_cell.length_b   1.000
_cell.length_c   1.000
_cell.angle_alpha   90.00
_cell.angle_beta   90.00
_cell.angle_gamma   90.00
#
_symmetry.space_group_name_H-M   'P 1'
#
loop_
_entity.id
_entity.type
_entity.pdbx_description
1 polymer ?
#
loop_
_entity_poly.entity_id
_entity_poly.type
_entity_poly.pdbx_seq_one_letter_code
_entity_poly.pdbx_strand_id
1 'polypeptide(L)'
;MNELITELVSKLGVQDNQAKGGVGLILKLAKDSLGGDFSKLSAALPGASELMAAAPQSGGAAKLLGGLAGALGGQKARGLAGLASLAGGFSKLNLDSGMVSKFVPIVAAFVKSKAGPDIAALLSKALQS
;
A
#
# COMPACT_ATOMS: atom_id res chain seq x y z
N MET A 1 13.81 2.78 5.46
CA MET A 1 12.88 1.69 5.14
C MET A 1 13.17 0.40 5.89
N ASN A 2 14.44 0.02 6.13
CA ASN A 2 14.78 -1.23 6.82
C ASN A 2 14.12 -1.36 8.21
N GLU A 3 14.05 -0.28 8.98
CA GLU A 3 13.35 -0.28 10.28
C GLU A 3 11.90 -0.76 10.17
N LEU A 4 11.14 -0.27 9.19
CA LEU A 4 9.76 -0.70 8.93
C LEU A 4 9.70 -2.19 8.57
N ILE A 5 10.64 -2.66 7.75
CA ILE A 5 10.70 -4.08 7.36
C ILE A 5 10.97 -4.95 8.59
N THR A 6 11.98 -4.60 9.39
CA THR A 6 12.32 -5.29 10.64
C THR A 6 11.15 -5.29 11.62
N GLU A 7 10.44 -4.17 11.74
CA GLU A 7 9.25 -4.08 12.60
C GLU A 7 8.13 -5.02 12.13
N LEU A 8 7.83 -5.04 10.82
CA LEU A 8 6.81 -5.92 10.25
C LEU A 8 7.16 -7.40 10.43
N VAL A 9 8.41 -7.78 10.13
CA VAL A 9 8.93 -9.14 10.33
C VAL A 9 8.78 -9.55 11.80
N SER A 10 9.23 -8.69 12.72
CA SER A 10 9.23 -9.00 14.17
C SER A 10 7.83 -9.06 14.76
N LYS A 11 6.94 -8.13 14.38
CA LYS A 11 5.58 -8.03 14.95
C LYS A 11 4.59 -9.00 14.33
N LEU A 12 4.74 -9.31 13.05
CA LEU A 12 3.75 -10.08 12.29
C LEU A 12 4.22 -11.49 11.94
N GLY A 13 5.50 -11.83 12.19
CA GLY A 13 6.06 -13.13 11.87
C GLY A 13 6.14 -13.42 10.37
N VAL A 14 6.20 -12.36 9.55
CA VAL A 14 6.32 -12.46 8.09
C VAL A 14 7.78 -12.52 7.67
N GLN A 15 8.06 -12.99 6.46
CA GLN A 15 9.40 -12.98 5.88
C GLN A 15 9.77 -11.58 5.35
N ASP A 16 11.07 -11.34 5.18
CA ASP A 16 11.62 -10.06 4.72
C ASP A 16 11.07 -9.63 3.34
N ASN A 17 10.97 -10.58 2.41
CA ASN A 17 10.38 -10.39 1.08
C ASN A 17 8.87 -10.11 1.14
N GLN A 18 8.14 -10.76 2.04
CA GLN A 18 6.72 -10.53 2.27
C GLN A 18 6.46 -9.15 2.86
N ALA A 19 7.28 -8.72 3.82
CA ALA A 19 7.23 -7.38 4.38
C ALA A 19 7.50 -6.32 3.30
N LYS A 20 8.59 -6.47 2.53
CA LYS A 20 8.94 -5.55 1.44
C LYS A 20 7.85 -5.48 0.38
N GLY A 21 7.35 -6.64 -0.06
CA GLY A 21 6.29 -6.72 -1.05
C GLY A 21 4.95 -6.15 -0.54
N GLY A 22 4.58 -6.44 0.70
CA GLY A 22 3.34 -5.94 1.31
C GLY A 22 3.34 -4.41 1.44
N VAL A 23 4.45 -3.83 1.91
CA VAL A 23 4.61 -2.37 1.94
C VAL A 23 4.60 -1.78 0.53
N GLY A 24 5.26 -2.42 -0.43
CA GLY A 24 5.25 -1.99 -1.81
C GLY A 24 3.85 -1.98 -2.44
N LEU A 25 2.98 -2.94 -2.08
CA LEU A 25 1.59 -2.98 -2.54
C LEU A 25 0.78 -1.82 -1.97
N ILE A 26 0.96 -1.52 -0.68
CA ILE A 26 0.34 -0.36 -0.01
C ILE A 26 0.77 0.94 -0.70
N LEU A 27 2.07 1.09 -0.99
CA LEU A 27 2.61 2.27 -1.67
C LEU A 27 2.14 2.39 -3.12
N LYS A 28 2.01 1.26 -3.85
CA LYS A 28 1.45 1.24 -5.21
C LYS A 28 -0.01 1.70 -5.21
N LEU A 29 -0.84 1.17 -4.29
CA LEU A 29 -2.22 1.64 -4.15
C LEU A 29 -2.26 3.14 -3.80
N ALA A 30 -1.39 3.58 -2.89
CA ALA A 30 -1.30 4.99 -2.54
C ALA A 30 -0.94 5.86 -3.75
N LYS A 31 -0.03 5.40 -4.60
CA LYS A 31 0.33 6.07 -5.85
C LYS A 31 -0.85 6.17 -6.81
N ASP A 32 -1.57 5.07 -7.02
CA ASP A 32 -2.72 5.02 -7.93
C ASP A 32 -3.86 5.92 -7.47
N SER A 33 -4.04 6.03 -6.15
CA SER A 33 -5.09 6.83 -5.51
C SER A 33 -4.74 8.32 -5.41
N LEU A 34 -3.49 8.66 -5.05
CA LEU A 34 -3.04 10.05 -4.88
C LEU A 34 -2.62 10.73 -6.20
N GLY A 35 -2.25 9.97 -7.22
CA GLY A 35 -1.75 10.53 -8.48
C GLY A 35 -0.55 11.46 -8.25
N GLY A 36 -0.68 12.73 -8.63
CA GLY A 36 0.38 13.73 -8.50
C GLY A 36 0.85 13.98 -7.06
N ASP A 37 -0.05 13.84 -6.08
CA ASP A 37 0.28 14.04 -4.65
C ASP A 37 1.18 12.95 -4.08
N PHE A 38 1.30 11.80 -4.77
CA PHE A 38 2.22 10.75 -4.35
C PHE A 38 3.68 11.23 -4.29
N SER A 39 4.04 12.23 -5.09
CA SER A 39 5.39 12.81 -5.10
C SER A 39 5.81 13.33 -3.72
N LYS A 40 4.86 13.88 -2.94
CA LYS A 40 5.09 14.34 -1.56
C LYS A 40 5.40 13.17 -0.62
N LEU A 41 4.66 12.07 -0.78
CA LEU A 41 4.88 10.84 0.00
C LEU A 41 6.21 10.18 -0.35
N SER A 42 6.54 10.04 -1.64
CA SER A 42 7.79 9.41 -2.09
C SER A 42 9.03 10.23 -1.74
N ALA A 43 8.94 11.56 -1.78
CA ALA A 43 10.05 12.44 -1.38
C ALA A 43 10.37 12.31 0.11
N ALA A 44 9.34 12.10 0.95
CA ALA A 44 9.50 11.95 2.39
C ALA A 44 9.91 10.52 2.83
N LEU A 45 9.87 9.55 1.92
CA LEU A 45 10.17 8.13 2.21
C LEU A 45 11.29 7.61 1.29
N PRO A 46 12.57 7.91 1.58
CA PRO A 46 13.70 7.31 0.87
C PRO A 46 13.62 5.78 0.91
N GLY A 47 13.65 5.14 -0.26
CA GLY A 47 13.48 3.68 -0.42
C GLY A 47 12.04 3.23 -0.74
N ALA A 48 11.05 4.13 -0.80
CA ALA A 48 9.70 3.78 -1.23
C ALA A 48 9.66 3.15 -2.63
N SER A 49 10.48 3.65 -3.56
CA SER A 49 10.59 3.13 -4.92
C SER A 49 11.08 1.69 -4.97
N GLU A 50 12.07 1.33 -4.15
CA GLU A 50 12.56 -0.06 -4.05
C GLU A 50 11.50 -1.00 -3.48
N LEU A 51 10.77 -0.58 -2.44
CA LEU A 51 9.69 -1.40 -1.90
C LEU A 51 8.56 -1.60 -2.93
N MET A 52 8.17 -0.53 -3.64
CA MET A 52 7.21 -0.66 -4.74
C MET A 52 7.69 -1.60 -5.83
N ALA A 53 8.98 -1.61 -6.16
CA ALA A 53 9.56 -2.57 -7.11
C ALA A 53 9.54 -4.01 -6.58
N ALA A 54 9.73 -4.20 -5.27
CA ALA A 54 9.65 -5.51 -4.61
C ALA A 54 8.22 -6.05 -4.50
N ALA A 55 7.19 -5.20 -4.60
CA ALA A 55 5.81 -5.66 -4.64
C ALA A 55 5.52 -6.47 -5.90
N PRO A 56 4.78 -7.58 -5.79
CA PRO A 56 4.41 -8.38 -6.95
C PRO A 56 3.71 -7.48 -7.96
N GLN A 57 3.95 -7.77 -9.24
CA GLN A 57 3.26 -7.04 -10.28
C GLN A 57 1.76 -7.30 -10.12
N SER A 58 0.99 -6.23 -9.97
CA SER A 58 -0.46 -6.23 -10.07
C SER A 58 -0.79 -6.57 -11.53
N GLY A 59 -0.67 -7.84 -11.89
CA GLY A 59 -0.81 -8.32 -13.26
C GLY A 59 -2.15 -7.87 -13.82
N GLY A 60 -2.12 -7.09 -14.89
CA GLY A 60 -3.25 -6.70 -15.74
C GLY A 60 -4.33 -5.84 -15.10
N ALA A 61 -4.75 -6.15 -13.87
CA ALA A 61 -5.98 -5.72 -13.23
C ALA A 61 -6.17 -4.19 -13.21
N ALA A 62 -5.13 -3.40 -12.98
CA ALA A 62 -5.27 -1.95 -12.93
C ALA A 62 -5.99 -1.33 -14.16
N LYS A 63 -5.85 -1.93 -15.35
CA LYS A 63 -6.56 -1.47 -16.57
C LYS A 63 -8.04 -1.88 -16.64
N LEU A 64 -8.40 -3.00 -16.03
CA LEU A 64 -9.76 -3.57 -16.00
C LEU A 64 -10.57 -2.86 -14.92
N LEU A 65 -9.92 -2.66 -13.77
CA LEU A 65 -10.41 -1.97 -12.58
C LEU A 65 -10.69 -0.50 -12.87
N GLY A 66 -9.79 0.17 -13.60
CA GLY A 66 -9.99 1.56 -14.01
C GLY A 66 -11.20 1.74 -14.95
N GLY A 67 -11.47 0.75 -15.82
CA GLY A 67 -12.64 0.75 -16.70
C GLY A 67 -13.96 0.50 -15.96
N LEU A 68 -13.96 -0.38 -14.95
CA LEU A 68 -15.15 -0.71 -14.17
C LEU A 68 -15.45 0.31 -13.06
N ALA A 69 -14.42 0.91 -12.43
CA ALA A 69 -14.59 1.99 -11.45
C ALA A 69 -15.04 3.31 -12.08
N GLY A 70 -14.83 3.50 -13.39
CA GLY A 70 -15.44 4.58 -14.17
C GLY A 70 -16.93 4.37 -14.43
N ALA A 71 -17.39 3.11 -14.49
CA ALA A 71 -18.77 2.75 -14.81
C ALA A 71 -19.65 2.53 -13.56
N LEU A 72 -19.06 2.12 -12.43
CA LEU A 72 -19.74 1.85 -11.16
C LEU A 72 -19.48 3.02 -10.20
N GLY A 73 -20.16 4.13 -10.44
CA GLY A 73 -19.91 5.42 -9.79
C GLY A 73 -19.84 5.37 -8.26
N GLY A 74 -18.73 5.87 -7.69
CA GLY A 74 -18.64 6.31 -6.30
C GLY A 74 -17.30 6.02 -5.61
N GLN A 75 -16.87 6.94 -4.74
CA GLN A 75 -15.68 6.78 -3.85
C GLN A 75 -15.73 5.49 -3.03
N LYS A 76 -16.89 5.02 -2.56
CA LYS A 76 -16.99 3.75 -1.81
C LYS A 76 -16.57 2.52 -2.64
N ALA A 77 -16.83 2.52 -3.95
CA ALA A 77 -16.45 1.41 -4.82
C ALA A 77 -14.94 1.37 -5.05
N ARG A 78 -14.28 2.53 -5.08
CA ARG A 78 -12.81 2.62 -5.15
C ARG A 78 -12.13 2.11 -3.88
N GLY A 79 -12.66 2.44 -2.70
CA GLY A 79 -12.08 1.95 -1.44
C GLY A 79 -12.15 0.43 -1.33
N LEU A 80 -13.29 -0.14 -1.70
CA LEU A 80 -13.48 -1.60 -1.70
C LEU A 80 -12.61 -2.29 -2.76
N ALA A 81 -12.45 -1.68 -3.94
CA ALA A 81 -11.55 -2.17 -4.99
C ALA A 81 -10.07 -2.08 -4.59
N GLY A 82 -9.67 -1.03 -3.87
CA GLY A 82 -8.33 -0.85 -3.34
C GLY A 82 -7.97 -1.92 -2.31
N LEU A 83 -8.87 -2.18 -1.36
CA LEU A 83 -8.70 -3.25 -0.37
C LEU A 83 -8.68 -4.64 -1.01
N ALA A 84 -9.56 -4.91 -1.99
CA ALA A 84 -9.56 -6.16 -2.73
C ALA A 84 -8.25 -6.35 -3.53
N SER A 85 -7.72 -5.26 -4.11
CA SER A 85 -6.44 -5.28 -4.82
C SER A 85 -5.27 -5.57 -3.89
N LEU A 86 -5.27 -4.98 -2.68
CA LEU A 86 -4.27 -5.31 -1.65
C LEU A 86 -4.37 -6.76 -1.22
N ALA A 87 -5.58 -7.26 -0.92
CA ALA A 87 -5.79 -8.66 -0.53
C ALA A 87 -5.25 -9.62 -1.62
N GLY A 88 -5.58 -9.38 -2.89
CA GLY A 88 -5.05 -10.18 -4.00
C GLY A 88 -3.53 -10.09 -4.15
N GLY A 89 -2.94 -8.93 -3.91
CA GLY A 89 -1.48 -8.76 -3.90
C GLY A 89 -0.80 -9.48 -2.73
N PHE A 90 -1.39 -9.43 -1.53
CA PHE A 90 -0.91 -10.13 -0.35
C PHE A 90 -0.99 -11.65 -0.54
N SER A 91 -2.07 -12.16 -1.14
CA SER A 91 -2.19 -13.58 -1.49
C SER A 91 -1.07 -14.04 -2.44
N LYS A 92 -0.64 -13.19 -3.39
CA LYS A 92 0.52 -13.49 -4.25
C LYS A 92 1.86 -13.56 -3.48
N LEU A 93 1.92 -12.96 -2.30
CA LEU A 93 3.05 -13.07 -1.37
C LEU A 93 2.91 -14.25 -0.41
N ASN A 94 1.91 -15.11 -0.59
CA ASN A 94 1.51 -16.13 0.37
C ASN A 94 1.20 -15.55 1.76
N LEU A 95 0.66 -14.33 1.80
CA LEU A 95 0.16 -13.70 3.02
C LEU A 95 -1.35 -13.85 3.09
N ASP A 96 -1.86 -14.05 4.30
CA ASP A 96 -3.29 -14.04 4.56
C ASP A 96 -3.90 -12.65 4.28
N SER A 97 -5.14 -12.61 3.81
CA SER A 97 -5.83 -11.34 3.49
C SER A 97 -6.01 -10.45 4.72
N GLY A 98 -6.11 -11.03 5.92
CA GLY A 98 -6.14 -10.32 7.19
C GLY A 98 -4.83 -9.61 7.55
N MET A 99 -3.71 -9.93 6.87
CA MET A 99 -2.45 -9.21 7.06
C MET A 99 -2.54 -7.77 6.55
N VAL A 100 -3.41 -7.46 5.59
CA VAL A 100 -3.62 -6.08 5.12
C VAL A 100 -3.99 -5.17 6.31
N SER A 101 -4.93 -5.62 7.15
CA SER A 101 -5.39 -4.89 8.33
C SER A 101 -4.30 -4.73 9.42
N LYS A 102 -3.26 -5.57 9.40
CA LYS A 102 -2.13 -5.48 10.34
C LYS A 102 -0.99 -4.61 9.79
N PHE A 103 -0.74 -4.68 8.49
CA PHE A 103 0.31 -3.90 7.83
C PHE A 103 -0.04 -2.41 7.77
N VAL A 104 -1.26 -2.08 7.34
CA VAL A 104 -1.71 -0.69 7.16
C VAL A 104 -1.41 0.21 8.38
N PRO A 105 -1.81 -0.13 9.62
CA PRO A 105 -1.54 0.72 10.76
C PRO A 105 -0.05 0.86 11.09
N ILE A 106 0.77 -0.20 10.89
CA ILE A 106 2.22 -0.14 11.12
C ILE A 106 2.88 0.77 10.09
N VAL A 107 2.53 0.63 8.81
CA VAL A 107 3.05 1.50 7.74
C VAL A 107 2.62 2.94 7.97
N ALA A 108 1.35 3.19 8.30
CA ALA A 108 0.85 4.54 8.58
C ALA A 108 1.57 5.17 9.79
N ALA A 109 1.80 4.41 10.86
CA ALA A 109 2.56 4.86 12.03
C ALA A 109 4.01 5.19 11.66
N PHE A 110 4.67 4.35 10.86
CA PHE A 110 6.02 4.61 10.39
C PHE A 110 6.10 5.87 9.53
N VAL A 111 5.17 6.04 8.57
CA VAL A 111 5.10 7.25 7.75
C VAL A 111 4.86 8.48 8.63
N LYS A 112 3.96 8.40 9.61
CA LYS A 112 3.74 9.49 10.57
C LYS A 112 5.02 9.84 11.33
N SER A 113 5.77 8.83 11.77
CA SER A 113 7.02 9.03 12.51
C SER A 113 8.16 9.60 11.66
N LYS A 114 8.22 9.29 10.37
CA LYS A 114 9.32 9.72 9.49
C LYS A 114 9.02 10.97 8.67
N ALA A 115 7.76 11.14 8.25
CA ALA A 115 7.32 12.16 7.31
C ALA A 115 6.27 13.12 7.90
N GLY A 116 5.87 12.92 9.15
CA GLY A 116 4.91 13.78 9.83
C GLY A 116 3.44 13.40 9.59
N PRO A 117 2.53 14.02 10.35
CA PRO A 117 1.10 13.69 10.34
C PRO A 117 0.42 14.00 8.99
N ASP A 118 0.84 15.05 8.29
CA ASP A 118 0.23 15.43 7.00
C ASP A 118 0.47 14.38 5.92
N ILE A 119 1.70 13.86 5.82
CA ILE A 119 2.04 12.81 4.86
C ILE A 119 1.38 11.48 5.23
N ALA A 120 1.28 11.17 6.53
CA ALA A 120 0.52 10.01 6.98
C ALA A 120 -0.98 10.13 6.69
N ALA A 121 -1.54 11.34 6.75
CA ALA A 121 -2.92 11.60 6.38
C ALA A 121 -3.14 11.40 4.87
N LEU A 122 -2.18 11.78 4.01
CA LEU A 122 -2.25 11.47 2.58
C LEU A 122 -2.28 9.96 2.33
N LEU A 123 -1.39 9.21 2.97
CA LEU A 123 -1.40 7.74 2.86
C LEU A 123 -2.75 7.17 3.35
N SER A 124 -3.23 7.62 4.49
CA SER A 124 -4.51 7.14 5.07
C SER A 124 -5.69 7.44 4.15
N LYS A 125 -5.75 8.66 3.60
CA LYS A 125 -6.74 9.06 2.60
C LYS A 125 -6.68 8.12 1.40
N ALA A 126 -5.48 7.84 0.89
CA ALA A 126 -5.29 7.00 -0.28
C ALA A 126 -5.85 5.57 -0.08
N LEU A 127 -5.70 5.02 1.12
CA LEU A 127 -6.18 3.69 1.50
C LEU A 127 -7.70 3.63 1.77
N GLN A 128 -8.32 4.76 2.02
CA GLN A 128 -9.76 4.90 2.27
C GLN A 128 -10.55 5.37 1.02
N SER A 129 -9.85 5.69 -0.08
CA SER A 129 -10.39 6.36 -1.28
C SER A 129 -11.08 5.45 -2.24
#